data_AF-X1VI29-F1
#
_entry.id   AF-X1VI29-F1
#
_cell.length_a   1.000
_cell.length_b   1.000
_cell.length_c   1.000
_cell.angle_alpha   90.00
_cell.angle_beta   90.00
_cell.angle_gamma   90.00
#
_symmetry.space_group_name_H-M   'P 1'
#
loop_
_entity.id
_entity.type
_entity.pdbx_description
1 polymer ?
#
loop_
_entity_poly.entity_id
_entity_poly.type
_entity_poly.pdbx_seq_one_letter_code
_entity_poly.pdbx_strand_id
1 'polypeptide(L)'
;GGPMLAGVYQGKNIALSNVFEAVGKFQTDSISKQELKEVEDYACPGIGSCAGLYTANSMNIWAEAVGIALPGNGTIPAVDARRIRLAKHAGMKIMELLEKDVKFLDIISKKAIENAIAVEMALGGSSNTMLHSLAIASEAGIPFDIDDFNRIREQVPQLCSLSPAGHYHIQDLDRAGGISALLNELSRKKIINLGEITITGNNIGQNIKNASILDNEVIRTIENSYNPKGGIIFLKGNLAPQGAVVKSSAVHHDMLRHEGP
;
A
#
# COMPACT_ATOMS: atom_id res chain seq x y z
N GLY A 1 -10.59 -8.17 -6.07
CA GLY A 1 -11.17 -6.91 -6.56
C GLY A 1 -10.20 -6.23 -7.49
N GLY A 2 -9.20 -5.56 -6.93
CA GLY A 2 -8.24 -4.75 -7.70
C GLY A 2 -8.70 -3.29 -7.79
N PRO A 3 -7.75 -2.36 -7.98
CA PRO A 3 -8.05 -0.94 -8.17
C PRO A 3 -8.77 -0.70 -9.50
N MET A 4 -9.60 0.32 -9.54
CA MET A 4 -10.03 0.93 -10.79
C MET A 4 -8.82 1.56 -11.48
N LEU A 5 -8.90 1.74 -12.79
CA LEU A 5 -7.94 2.58 -13.51
C LEU A 5 -8.09 4.04 -13.09
N ALA A 6 -6.98 4.80 -13.12
CA ALA A 6 -7.05 6.24 -12.95
C ALA A 6 -7.86 6.86 -14.10
N GLY A 7 -8.69 7.84 -13.77
CA GLY A 7 -9.36 8.68 -14.75
C GLY A 7 -8.36 9.52 -15.54
N VAL A 8 -8.75 10.01 -16.71
CA VAL A 8 -7.94 10.94 -17.50
C VAL A 8 -8.77 12.16 -17.85
N TYR A 9 -8.30 13.33 -17.41
CA TYR A 9 -8.91 14.62 -17.72
C TYR A 9 -7.83 15.59 -18.19
N GLN A 10 -8.04 16.19 -19.37
CA GLN A 10 -7.09 17.11 -20.01
C GLN A 10 -5.64 16.57 -20.08
N GLY A 11 -5.50 15.27 -20.37
CA GLY A 11 -4.19 14.61 -20.48
C GLY A 11 -3.49 14.33 -19.15
N LYS A 12 -4.16 14.57 -18.01
CA LYS A 12 -3.64 14.26 -16.67
C LYS A 12 -4.44 13.13 -16.03
N ASN A 13 -3.75 12.26 -15.31
CA ASN A 13 -4.40 11.26 -14.48
C ASN A 13 -5.11 11.95 -13.32
N ILE A 14 -6.36 11.55 -13.08
CA ILE A 14 -7.18 12.01 -11.96
C ILE A 14 -7.81 10.82 -11.23
N ALA A 15 -8.17 11.03 -9.98
CA ALA A 15 -8.85 10.06 -9.13
C ALA A 15 -9.92 10.75 -8.29
N LEU A 16 -10.65 9.97 -7.48
CA LEU A 16 -11.70 10.46 -6.60
C LEU A 16 -11.25 11.62 -5.68
N SER A 17 -9.98 11.66 -5.26
CA SER A 17 -9.42 12.80 -4.50
C SER A 17 -9.53 14.13 -5.23
N ASN A 18 -9.35 14.12 -6.56
CA ASN A 18 -9.46 15.33 -7.36
C ASN A 18 -10.91 15.84 -7.41
N VAL A 19 -11.91 14.96 -7.23
CA VAL A 19 -13.31 15.39 -7.07
C VAL A 19 -13.48 16.15 -5.76
N PHE A 20 -12.89 15.67 -4.65
CA PHE A 20 -12.93 16.39 -3.37
C PHE A 20 -12.24 17.76 -3.46
N GLU A 21 -11.07 17.83 -4.11
CA GLU A 21 -10.38 19.10 -4.38
C GLU A 21 -11.21 20.02 -5.27
N ALA A 22 -11.87 19.49 -6.31
CA ALA A 22 -12.72 20.25 -7.21
C ALA A 22 -13.94 20.82 -6.48
N VAL A 23 -14.56 20.07 -5.57
CA VAL A 23 -15.64 20.60 -4.70
C VAL A 23 -15.14 21.79 -3.88
N GLY A 24 -13.95 21.69 -3.28
CA GLY A 24 -13.33 22.80 -2.55
C GLY A 24 -13.09 24.03 -3.44
N LYS A 25 -12.53 23.82 -4.65
CA LYS A 25 -12.31 24.90 -5.62
C LYS A 25 -13.59 25.54 -6.12
N PHE A 26 -14.66 24.76 -6.26
CA PHE A 26 -15.97 25.26 -6.66
C PHE A 26 -16.58 26.14 -5.56
N GLN A 27 -16.43 25.76 -4.29
CA GLN A 27 -16.86 26.56 -3.15
C GLN A 27 -16.11 27.90 -3.02
N THR A 28 -14.90 28.00 -3.58
CA THR A 28 -14.10 29.24 -3.64
C THR A 28 -14.18 29.93 -5.00
N ASP A 29 -15.20 29.63 -5.81
CA ASP A 29 -15.44 30.19 -7.16
C ASP A 29 -14.22 30.09 -8.11
N SER A 30 -13.32 29.14 -7.86
CA SER A 30 -12.07 28.96 -8.61
C SER A 30 -12.21 28.07 -9.83
N ILE A 31 -13.30 27.28 -9.91
CA ILE A 31 -13.68 26.48 -11.08
C ILE A 31 -15.17 26.67 -11.36
N SER A 32 -15.57 26.42 -12.61
CA SER A 32 -16.99 26.46 -12.98
C SER A 32 -17.75 25.20 -12.55
N LYS A 33 -19.09 25.28 -12.49
CA LYS A 33 -19.94 24.09 -12.29
C LYS A 33 -19.73 23.04 -13.39
N GLN A 34 -19.48 23.49 -14.62
CA GLN A 34 -19.20 22.61 -15.76
C GLN A 34 -17.88 21.86 -15.56
N GLU A 35 -16.83 22.55 -15.15
CA GLU A 35 -15.53 21.94 -14.86
C GLU A 35 -15.62 20.93 -13.69
N LEU A 36 -16.38 21.25 -12.63
CA LEU A 36 -16.65 20.30 -11.55
C LEU A 36 -17.34 19.03 -12.07
N LYS A 37 -18.36 19.18 -12.93
CA LYS A 37 -19.09 18.07 -13.54
C LYS A 37 -18.18 17.20 -14.40
N GLU A 38 -17.29 17.81 -15.17
CA GLU A 38 -16.32 17.08 -15.98
C GLU A 38 -15.35 16.29 -15.10
N VAL A 39 -14.78 16.91 -14.06
CA VAL A 39 -13.89 16.19 -13.13
C VAL A 39 -14.61 14.99 -12.49
N GLU A 40 -15.88 15.14 -12.10
CA GLU A 40 -16.72 14.06 -11.61
C GLU A 40 -16.85 12.92 -12.65
N ASP A 41 -17.21 13.25 -13.90
CA ASP A 41 -17.45 12.27 -14.97
C ASP A 41 -16.18 11.51 -15.38
N TYR A 42 -15.01 12.14 -15.29
CA TYR A 42 -13.75 11.51 -15.69
C TYR A 42 -13.00 10.81 -14.54
N ALA A 43 -13.26 11.13 -13.26
CA ALA A 43 -12.46 10.63 -12.12
C ALA A 43 -12.59 9.13 -11.84
N CYS A 44 -13.74 8.52 -12.15
CA CYS A 44 -14.04 7.12 -11.86
C CYS A 44 -14.43 6.37 -13.15
N PRO A 45 -13.45 5.99 -13.99
CA PRO A 45 -13.70 5.49 -15.34
C PRO A 45 -14.25 4.06 -15.41
N GLY A 46 -14.41 3.37 -14.27
CA GLY A 46 -14.92 2.00 -14.26
C GLY A 46 -14.89 1.32 -12.90
N ILE A 47 -15.01 -0.01 -12.93
CA ILE A 47 -15.08 -0.85 -11.73
C ILE A 47 -13.75 -0.94 -10.97
N GLY A 48 -13.82 -1.20 -9.66
CA GLY A 48 -12.68 -1.46 -8.79
C GLY A 48 -12.70 -0.60 -7.53
N SER A 49 -11.74 -0.83 -6.64
CA SER A 49 -11.45 0.11 -5.53
C SER A 49 -10.91 1.44 -6.07
N CYS A 50 -10.76 2.46 -5.21
CA CYS A 50 -10.14 3.74 -5.59
C CYS A 50 -8.81 3.54 -6.37
N ALA A 51 -8.47 4.43 -7.31
CA ALA A 51 -7.26 4.25 -8.12
C ALA A 51 -5.93 4.51 -7.37
N GLY A 52 -5.96 5.32 -6.31
CA GLY A 52 -4.79 5.70 -5.49
C GLY A 52 -4.53 4.77 -4.30
N LEU A 53 -3.47 5.03 -3.54
CA LEU A 53 -3.09 4.28 -2.34
C LEU A 53 -3.92 4.70 -1.11
N TYR A 54 -5.18 4.29 -1.14
CA TYR A 54 -6.13 4.39 -0.02
C TYR A 54 -6.28 3.05 0.70
N THR A 55 -7.10 3.01 1.76
CA THR A 55 -7.25 1.85 2.65
C THR A 55 -7.53 0.54 1.91
N ALA A 56 -8.41 0.55 0.89
CA ALA A 56 -8.72 -0.65 0.12
C ALA A 56 -7.46 -1.26 -0.56
N ASN A 57 -6.65 -0.43 -1.20
CA ASN A 57 -5.47 -0.91 -1.91
C ASN A 57 -4.32 -1.23 -0.95
N SER A 58 -4.13 -0.42 0.08
CA SER A 58 -3.21 -0.73 1.18
C SER A 58 -3.51 -2.11 1.79
N MET A 59 -4.77 -2.42 2.12
CA MET A 59 -5.08 -3.73 2.69
C MET A 59 -4.93 -4.89 1.68
N ASN A 60 -5.13 -4.67 0.38
CA ASN A 60 -4.85 -5.69 -0.64
C ASN A 60 -3.34 -5.93 -0.81
N ILE A 61 -2.54 -4.87 -0.72
CA ILE A 61 -1.07 -4.92 -0.75
C ILE A 61 -0.55 -5.59 0.51
N TRP A 62 -1.07 -5.22 1.68
CA TRP A 62 -0.77 -5.85 2.97
C TRP A 62 -1.02 -7.36 2.91
N ALA A 63 -2.16 -7.79 2.35
CA ALA A 63 -2.48 -9.20 2.21
C ALA A 63 -1.49 -9.97 1.30
N GLU A 64 -0.97 -9.33 0.26
CA GLU A 64 0.09 -9.91 -0.58
C GLU A 64 1.43 -9.97 0.17
N ALA A 65 1.83 -8.86 0.81
CA ALA A 65 3.11 -8.74 1.49
C ALA A 65 3.24 -9.63 2.74
N VAL A 66 2.15 -9.83 3.47
CA VAL A 66 2.08 -10.75 4.61
C VAL A 66 2.06 -12.22 4.16
N GLY A 67 1.75 -12.48 2.89
CA GLY A 67 1.78 -13.82 2.31
C GLY A 67 0.46 -14.58 2.28
N ILE A 68 -0.68 -13.96 2.62
CA ILE A 68 -2.01 -14.60 2.56
C ILE A 68 -2.72 -14.43 1.22
N ALA A 69 -2.17 -13.63 0.31
CA ALA A 69 -2.66 -13.47 -1.05
C ALA A 69 -1.58 -13.82 -2.07
N LEU A 70 -2.01 -14.23 -3.27
CA LEU A 70 -1.11 -14.59 -4.35
C LEU A 70 -0.41 -13.33 -4.89
N PRO A 71 0.85 -13.43 -5.38
CA PRO A 71 1.55 -12.32 -6.00
C PRO A 71 0.73 -11.63 -7.09
N GLY A 72 0.75 -10.29 -7.10
CA GLY A 72 -0.07 -9.44 -7.95
C GLY A 72 -1.47 -9.10 -7.38
N ASN A 73 -1.87 -9.68 -6.24
CA ASN A 73 -3.16 -9.36 -5.62
C ASN A 73 -3.31 -7.88 -5.28
N GLY A 74 -2.25 -7.25 -4.78
CA GLY A 74 -2.23 -5.86 -4.33
C GLY A 74 -2.39 -4.84 -5.46
N THR A 75 -1.94 -5.17 -6.67
CA THR A 75 -1.70 -4.14 -7.71
C THR A 75 -2.46 -4.36 -9.01
N ILE A 76 -2.80 -5.60 -9.40
CA ILE A 76 -3.41 -5.87 -10.71
C ILE A 76 -4.78 -5.16 -10.81
N PRO A 77 -5.01 -4.27 -11.80
CA PRO A 77 -6.29 -3.57 -11.95
C PRO A 77 -7.50 -4.50 -12.09
N ALA A 78 -8.67 -4.04 -11.65
CA ALA A 78 -9.91 -4.82 -11.65
C ALA A 78 -10.32 -5.30 -13.04
N VAL A 79 -10.06 -4.48 -14.07
CA VAL A 79 -10.41 -4.74 -15.47
C VAL A 79 -9.36 -5.54 -16.23
N ASP A 80 -8.21 -5.85 -15.63
CA ASP A 80 -7.12 -6.56 -16.29
C ASP A 80 -7.41 -8.07 -16.37
N ALA A 81 -7.16 -8.70 -17.52
CA ALA A 81 -7.33 -10.15 -17.70
C ALA A 81 -6.50 -10.99 -16.70
N ARG A 82 -5.37 -10.45 -16.21
CA ARG A 82 -4.58 -11.06 -15.12
C ARG A 82 -5.40 -11.22 -13.84
N ARG A 83 -6.36 -10.33 -13.55
CA ARG A 83 -7.20 -10.42 -12.35
C ARG A 83 -8.12 -11.64 -12.38
N ILE A 84 -8.68 -11.96 -13.55
CA ILE A 84 -9.51 -13.16 -13.74
C ILE A 84 -8.65 -14.43 -13.61
N ARG A 85 -7.44 -14.45 -14.20
CA ARG A 85 -6.50 -15.56 -14.04
C ARG A 85 -6.10 -15.76 -12.59
N LEU A 86 -5.81 -14.66 -11.87
CA LEU A 86 -5.47 -14.69 -10.45
C LEU A 86 -6.61 -15.26 -9.61
N ALA A 87 -7.86 -14.89 -9.89
CA ALA A 87 -9.03 -15.44 -9.19
C ALA A 87 -9.16 -16.96 -9.42
N LYS A 88 -8.97 -17.43 -10.66
CA LYS A 88 -8.94 -18.87 -10.97
C LYS A 88 -7.82 -19.58 -10.21
N HIS A 89 -6.61 -19.01 -10.20
CA HIS A 89 -5.47 -19.59 -9.48
C HIS A 89 -5.70 -19.60 -7.96
N ALA A 90 -6.36 -18.59 -7.40
CA ALA A 90 -6.73 -18.60 -5.99
C ALA A 90 -7.68 -19.75 -5.65
N GLY A 91 -8.67 -20.02 -6.52
CA GLY A 91 -9.57 -21.17 -6.40
C GLY A 91 -8.86 -22.52 -6.49
N MET A 92 -7.83 -22.64 -7.33
CA MET A 92 -6.99 -23.85 -7.35
C MET A 92 -6.14 -23.95 -6.08
N LYS A 93 -5.53 -22.84 -5.66
CA LYS A 93 -4.61 -22.80 -4.53
C LYS A 93 -5.30 -23.15 -3.22
N ILE A 94 -6.51 -22.66 -2.99
CA ILE A 94 -7.23 -22.96 -1.75
C ILE A 94 -7.51 -24.47 -1.59
N MET A 95 -7.72 -25.20 -2.69
CA MET A 95 -7.88 -26.66 -2.65
C MET A 95 -6.59 -27.35 -2.25
N GLU A 96 -5.44 -26.89 -2.75
CA GLU A 96 -4.13 -27.41 -2.34
C GLU A 96 -3.83 -27.13 -0.85
N LEU A 97 -4.20 -25.94 -0.35
CA LEU A 97 -4.01 -25.58 1.06
C LEU A 97 -4.90 -26.42 1.97
N LEU A 98 -6.16 -26.65 1.55
CA LEU A 98 -7.09 -27.52 2.25
C LEU A 98 -6.57 -28.96 2.34
N GLU A 99 -6.08 -29.52 1.23
CA GLU A 99 -5.50 -30.87 1.20
C GLU A 99 -4.29 -31.02 2.14
N LYS A 100 -3.49 -29.96 2.27
CA LYS A 100 -2.29 -29.92 3.12
C LYS A 100 -2.55 -29.46 4.56
N ASP A 101 -3.81 -29.22 4.94
CA ASP A 101 -4.22 -28.63 6.24
C ASP A 101 -3.45 -27.34 6.60
N VAL A 102 -3.16 -26.49 5.62
CA VAL A 102 -2.49 -25.20 5.85
C VAL A 102 -3.52 -24.17 6.33
N LYS A 103 -3.30 -23.63 7.52
CA LYS A 103 -4.19 -22.69 8.21
C LYS A 103 -3.65 -21.27 8.15
N PHE A 104 -4.52 -20.32 8.45
CA PHE A 104 -4.18 -18.90 8.49
C PHE A 104 -2.98 -18.61 9.41
N LEU A 105 -2.96 -19.23 10.60
CA LEU A 105 -1.89 -19.05 11.60
C LEU A 105 -0.59 -19.78 11.27
N ASP A 106 -0.58 -20.65 10.25
CA ASP A 106 0.68 -21.22 9.74
C ASP A 106 1.43 -20.23 8.84
N ILE A 107 0.75 -19.16 8.40
CA ILE A 107 1.27 -18.13 7.49
C ILE A 107 1.42 -16.79 8.21
N ILE A 108 0.41 -16.42 9.00
CA ILE A 108 0.42 -15.16 9.76
C ILE A 108 1.27 -15.33 11.02
N SER A 109 2.43 -14.69 10.98
CA SER A 109 3.38 -14.58 12.09
C SER A 109 3.70 -13.12 12.38
N LYS A 110 4.36 -12.84 13.51
CA LYS A 110 4.90 -11.50 13.81
C LYS A 110 5.78 -10.99 12.66
N LYS A 111 6.68 -11.83 12.14
CA LYS A 111 7.62 -11.50 11.06
C LYS A 111 6.92 -11.27 9.72
N ALA A 112 5.86 -12.02 9.44
CA ALA A 112 5.04 -11.80 8.25
C ALA A 112 4.33 -10.43 8.33
N ILE A 113 3.77 -10.08 9.49
CA ILE A 113 3.18 -8.76 9.73
C ILE A 113 4.25 -7.67 9.59
N GLU A 114 5.45 -7.85 10.14
CA GLU A 114 6.56 -6.92 9.97
C GLU A 114 6.92 -6.68 8.49
N ASN A 115 6.90 -7.72 7.64
CA ASN A 115 7.10 -7.57 6.19
C ASN A 115 6.01 -6.70 5.56
N ALA A 116 4.75 -6.94 5.92
CA ALA A 116 3.63 -6.18 5.38
C ALA A 116 3.68 -4.71 5.82
N ILE A 117 4.06 -4.44 7.08
CA ILE A 117 4.28 -3.08 7.55
C ILE A 117 5.46 -2.43 6.84
N ALA A 118 6.56 -3.14 6.60
CA ALA A 118 7.68 -2.61 5.84
C ALA A 118 7.26 -2.19 4.41
N VAL A 119 6.42 -2.98 3.75
CA VAL A 119 5.85 -2.61 2.45
C VAL A 119 4.98 -1.35 2.54
N GLU A 120 4.06 -1.28 3.51
CA GLU A 120 3.21 -0.10 3.70
C GLU A 120 4.03 1.17 4.02
N MET A 121 5.10 1.03 4.80
CA MET A 121 6.02 2.13 5.11
C MET A 121 6.78 2.62 3.87
N ALA A 122 7.21 1.69 3.01
CA ALA A 122 7.91 2.02 1.77
C ALA A 122 7.00 2.68 0.73
N LEU A 123 5.71 2.35 0.74
CA LEU A 123 4.71 2.96 -0.14
C LEU A 123 4.13 4.27 0.39
N GLY A 124 4.22 4.50 1.70
CA GLY A 124 3.44 5.55 2.37
C GLY A 124 1.95 5.23 2.32
N GLY A 125 1.58 4.05 2.83
CA GLY A 125 0.22 3.51 2.85
C GLY A 125 -0.82 4.34 3.61
N SER A 126 -2.01 3.78 3.78
CA SER A 126 -3.06 4.36 4.62
C SER A 126 -2.70 4.23 6.10
N SER A 127 -2.94 5.26 6.91
CA SER A 127 -2.85 5.15 8.38
C SER A 127 -3.81 4.09 8.93
N ASN A 128 -4.95 3.84 8.26
CA ASN A 128 -5.90 2.79 8.63
C ASN A 128 -5.30 1.38 8.53
N THR A 129 -4.29 1.17 7.68
CA THR A 129 -3.59 -0.13 7.64
C THR A 129 -2.97 -0.48 8.98
N MET A 130 -2.51 0.53 9.75
CA MET A 130 -1.94 0.33 11.07
C MET A 130 -3.00 -0.20 12.05
N LEU A 131 -4.20 0.38 12.02
CA LEU A 131 -5.33 -0.05 12.86
C LEU A 131 -5.79 -1.47 12.51
N HIS A 132 -5.92 -1.77 11.20
CA HIS A 132 -6.28 -3.12 10.75
C HIS A 132 -5.21 -4.15 11.10
N SER A 133 -3.93 -3.78 10.99
CA SER A 133 -2.82 -4.68 11.35
C SER A 133 -2.83 -5.01 12.84
N LEU A 134 -3.07 -4.03 13.70
CA LEU A 134 -3.23 -4.24 15.15
C LEU A 134 -4.43 -5.16 15.46
N ALA A 135 -5.57 -4.95 14.79
CA ALA A 135 -6.74 -5.79 14.98
C ALA A 135 -6.49 -7.24 14.56
N ILE A 136 -5.84 -7.45 13.40
CA ILE A 136 -5.49 -8.79 12.92
C ILE A 136 -4.48 -9.47 13.86
N ALA A 137 -3.46 -8.74 14.31
CA ALA A 137 -2.47 -9.27 15.26
C ALA A 137 -3.14 -9.69 16.58
N SER A 138 -4.05 -8.85 17.10
CA SER A 138 -4.81 -9.14 18.32
C SER A 138 -5.67 -10.40 18.17
N GLU A 139 -6.41 -10.53 17.07
CA GLU A 139 -7.25 -11.71 16.79
C GLU A 139 -6.41 -12.98 16.61
N ALA A 140 -5.22 -12.84 16.00
CA ALA A 140 -4.27 -13.94 15.83
C ALA A 140 -3.49 -14.30 17.11
N GLY A 141 -3.67 -13.55 18.22
CA GLY A 141 -2.89 -13.74 19.45
C GLY A 141 -1.41 -13.40 19.31
N ILE A 142 -1.05 -12.55 18.35
CA ILE A 142 0.34 -12.16 18.05
C ILE A 142 0.66 -10.85 18.78
N PRO A 143 1.70 -10.81 19.63
CA PRO A 143 2.11 -9.58 20.32
C PRO A 143 2.72 -8.59 19.32
N PHE A 144 1.93 -7.56 18.98
CA PHE A 144 2.31 -6.47 18.08
C PHE A 144 1.67 -5.17 18.55
N ASP A 145 2.48 -4.12 18.70
CA ASP A 145 2.01 -2.82 19.22
C ASP A 145 2.50 -1.64 18.37
N ILE A 146 2.17 -0.42 18.81
CA ILE A 146 2.53 0.82 18.12
C ILE A 146 4.05 1.07 18.05
N ASP A 147 4.83 0.52 18.99
CA ASP A 147 6.28 0.70 19.01
C ASP A 147 6.97 -0.19 17.97
N ASP A 148 6.40 -1.35 17.65
CA ASP A 148 6.85 -2.19 16.54
C ASP A 148 6.80 -1.42 15.19
N PHE A 149 5.74 -0.64 14.93
CA PHE A 149 5.65 0.16 13.71
C PHE A 149 6.75 1.21 13.61
N ASN A 150 7.03 1.94 14.70
CA ASN A 150 8.08 2.95 14.72
C ASN A 150 9.47 2.30 14.54
N ARG A 151 9.73 1.14 15.16
CA ARG A 151 10.98 0.39 14.96
C ARG A 151 11.19 -0.01 13.50
N ILE A 152 10.14 -0.45 12.81
CA ILE A 152 10.18 -0.82 11.38
C ILE A 152 10.42 0.43 10.52
N ARG A 153 9.66 1.50 10.79
CA ARG A 153 9.73 2.79 10.08
C ARG A 153 11.16 3.35 10.01
N GLU A 154 11.92 3.27 11.10
CA GLU A 154 13.28 3.79 11.18
C GLU A 154 14.26 3.10 10.21
N GLN A 155 13.94 1.89 9.77
CA GLN A 155 14.81 1.10 8.89
C GLN A 155 14.36 1.19 7.42
N VAL A 156 13.06 1.40 7.19
CA VAL A 156 12.45 1.33 5.86
C VAL A 156 12.47 2.69 5.15
N PRO A 157 13.13 2.83 3.99
CA PRO A 157 13.01 4.02 3.17
C PRO A 157 11.66 4.07 2.42
N GLN A 158 11.14 5.27 2.17
CA GLN A 158 9.97 5.45 1.30
C GLN A 158 10.40 5.41 -0.17
N LEU A 159 10.01 4.37 -0.89
CA LEU A 159 10.41 4.11 -2.27
C LEU A 159 9.38 4.57 -3.31
N CYS A 160 8.11 4.72 -2.91
CA CYS A 160 7.05 5.16 -3.81
C CYS A 160 6.35 6.42 -3.27
N SER A 161 5.79 7.22 -4.17
CA SER A 161 4.87 8.31 -3.83
C SER A 161 3.64 8.22 -4.73
N LEU A 162 2.59 7.58 -4.21
CA LEU A 162 1.34 7.35 -4.91
C LEU A 162 0.26 8.35 -4.44
N SER A 163 -0.68 8.66 -5.31
CA SER A 163 -1.88 9.45 -4.99
C SER A 163 -2.54 8.89 -3.73
N PRO A 164 -2.87 9.73 -2.74
CA PRO A 164 -2.91 11.21 -2.82
C PRO A 164 -1.59 11.94 -2.52
N ALA A 165 -0.53 11.24 -2.07
CA ALA A 165 0.74 11.88 -1.70
C ALA A 165 1.66 12.19 -2.91
N GLY A 166 1.43 11.52 -4.04
CA GLY A 166 2.14 11.73 -5.29
C GLY A 166 1.23 11.62 -6.51
N HIS A 167 1.82 11.58 -7.71
CA HIS A 167 1.07 11.64 -8.97
C HIS A 167 0.79 10.27 -9.62
N TYR A 168 1.44 9.21 -9.13
CA TYR A 168 1.23 7.84 -9.61
C TYR A 168 0.05 7.15 -8.92
N HIS A 169 -0.53 6.16 -9.59
CA HIS A 169 -1.65 5.35 -9.13
C HIS A 169 -1.26 3.88 -9.04
N ILE A 170 -2.14 3.03 -8.50
CA ILE A 170 -1.81 1.60 -8.31
C ILE A 170 -1.51 0.89 -9.63
N GLN A 171 -2.16 1.29 -10.73
CA GLN A 171 -1.86 0.76 -12.06
C GLN A 171 -0.41 1.04 -12.49
N ASP A 172 0.17 2.16 -12.06
CA ASP A 172 1.55 2.52 -12.39
C ASP A 172 2.50 1.66 -11.55
N LEU A 173 2.18 1.46 -10.25
CA LEU A 173 2.91 0.55 -9.36
C LEU A 173 2.92 -0.89 -9.91
N ASP A 174 1.78 -1.37 -10.41
CA ASP A 174 1.67 -2.69 -11.03
C ASP A 174 2.62 -2.85 -12.23
N ARG A 175 2.61 -1.88 -13.15
CA ARG A 175 3.49 -1.87 -14.33
C ARG A 175 4.97 -1.75 -13.97
N ALA A 176 5.28 -1.07 -12.87
CA ALA A 176 6.65 -0.91 -12.38
C ALA A 176 7.23 -2.19 -11.75
N GLY A 177 6.45 -3.27 -11.66
CA GLY A 177 6.86 -4.56 -11.08
C GLY A 177 6.10 -4.96 -9.82
N GLY A 178 5.21 -4.09 -9.33
CA GLY A 178 4.31 -4.36 -8.21
C GLY A 178 5.01 -4.63 -6.88
N ILE A 179 4.32 -5.36 -6.00
CA ILE A 179 4.80 -5.62 -4.64
C ILE A 179 6.00 -6.55 -4.61
N SER A 180 6.09 -7.52 -5.53
CA SER A 180 7.25 -8.41 -5.64
C SER A 180 8.54 -7.65 -5.92
N ALA A 181 8.51 -6.65 -6.82
CA ALA A 181 9.68 -5.82 -7.12
C ALA A 181 10.09 -4.97 -5.92
N LEU A 182 9.12 -4.36 -5.24
CA LEU A 182 9.34 -3.57 -4.03
C LEU A 182 9.94 -4.41 -2.89
N LEU A 183 9.39 -5.60 -2.64
CA LEU A 183 9.92 -6.54 -1.63
C LEU A 183 11.35 -6.96 -1.96
N ASN A 184 11.65 -7.22 -3.25
CA ASN A 184 12.99 -7.59 -3.66
C ASN A 184 13.99 -6.45 -3.41
N GLU A 185 13.62 -5.22 -3.75
CA GLU A 185 14.45 -4.05 -3.46
C GLU A 185 14.67 -3.88 -1.94
N LEU A 186 13.62 -3.92 -1.13
CA LEU A 186 13.71 -3.81 0.34
C LEU A 186 14.54 -4.94 0.98
N SER A 187 14.60 -6.12 0.35
CA SER A 187 15.39 -7.25 0.86
C SER A 187 16.88 -6.95 0.95
N ARG A 188 17.39 -6.01 0.14
CA ARG A 188 18.79 -5.56 0.15
C ARG A 188 19.20 -4.95 1.49
N LYS A 189 18.25 -4.40 2.26
CA LYS A 189 18.47 -3.84 3.60
C LYS A 189 18.29 -4.85 4.75
N LYS A 190 18.03 -6.13 4.47
CA LYS A 190 17.75 -7.19 5.47
C LYS A 190 16.57 -6.88 6.41
N ILE A 191 15.65 -6.03 5.97
CA ILE A 191 14.42 -5.68 6.73
C ILE A 191 13.31 -6.69 6.45
N ILE A 192 13.31 -7.27 5.26
CA ILE A 192 12.34 -8.28 4.86
C ILE A 192 12.76 -9.65 5.39
N ASN A 193 11.88 -10.28 6.14
CA ASN A 193 11.98 -11.66 6.60
C ASN A 193 11.73 -12.61 5.42
N LEU A 194 12.79 -12.92 4.65
CA LEU A 194 12.72 -13.73 3.43
C LEU A 194 12.29 -15.18 3.64
N GLY A 195 12.43 -15.69 4.87
CA GLY A 195 12.10 -17.07 5.22
C GLY A 195 10.62 -17.32 5.51
N GLU A 196 9.79 -16.28 5.62
CA GLU A 196 8.37 -16.44 5.92
C GLU A 196 7.65 -17.16 4.77
N ILE A 197 6.85 -18.17 5.13
CA ILE A 197 6.05 -18.97 4.19
C ILE A 197 4.84 -18.14 3.73
N THR A 198 4.39 -18.41 2.51
CA THR A 198 3.20 -17.77 1.93
C THR A 198 2.23 -18.82 1.42
N ILE A 199 1.02 -18.39 1.06
CA ILE A 199 0.02 -19.27 0.43
C ILE A 199 0.46 -19.87 -0.89
N THR A 200 1.57 -19.42 -1.50
CA THR A 200 2.10 -20.06 -2.72
C THR A 200 2.70 -21.44 -2.44
N GLY A 201 3.04 -21.72 -1.17
CA GLY A 201 3.85 -22.88 -0.75
C GLY A 201 5.36 -22.61 -0.75
N ASN A 202 5.78 -21.43 -1.22
CA ASN A 202 7.17 -20.97 -1.15
C ASN A 202 7.31 -19.87 -0.09
N ASN A 203 8.55 -19.63 0.32
CA ASN A 203 8.87 -18.47 1.15
C ASN A 203 8.93 -17.17 0.32
N ILE A 204 8.89 -16.02 1.01
CA ILE A 204 8.97 -14.69 0.41
C ILE A 204 10.18 -14.55 -0.51
N GLY A 205 11.37 -15.00 -0.08
CA GLY A 205 12.59 -14.89 -0.87
C GLY A 205 12.54 -15.65 -2.20
N GLN A 206 11.92 -16.83 -2.22
CA GLN A 206 11.69 -17.60 -3.44
C GLN A 206 10.69 -16.90 -4.37
N ASN A 207 9.60 -16.36 -3.83
CA ASN A 207 8.57 -15.67 -4.62
C ASN A 207 9.11 -14.42 -5.34
N ILE A 208 10.04 -13.69 -4.72
CA ILE A 208 10.54 -12.41 -5.23
C ILE A 208 11.88 -12.51 -5.98
N LYS A 209 12.53 -13.69 -6.01
CA LYS A 209 13.89 -13.88 -6.54
C LYS A 209 14.12 -13.28 -7.93
N ASN A 210 13.13 -13.36 -8.81
CA ASN A 210 13.21 -12.89 -10.20
C ASN A 210 12.45 -11.57 -10.42
N ALA A 211 11.90 -10.96 -9.37
CA ALA A 211 11.20 -9.68 -9.49
C ALA A 211 12.22 -8.55 -9.63
N SER A 212 11.93 -7.58 -10.50
CA SER A 212 12.80 -6.43 -10.70
C SER A 212 11.95 -5.18 -10.89
N ILE A 213 12.52 -4.03 -10.51
CA ILE A 213 11.91 -2.74 -10.78
C ILE A 213 11.97 -2.50 -12.29
N LEU A 214 10.81 -2.30 -12.90
CA LEU A 214 10.65 -2.05 -14.33
C LEU A 214 10.57 -0.55 -14.65
N ASP A 215 10.23 0.26 -13.64
CA ASP A 215 10.14 1.72 -13.74
C ASP A 215 10.64 2.35 -12.43
N ASN A 216 11.84 2.95 -12.49
CA ASN A 216 12.49 3.56 -11.33
C ASN A 216 11.89 4.91 -10.93
N GLU A 217 11.05 5.52 -11.77
CA GLU A 217 10.34 6.75 -11.40
C GLU A 217 9.16 6.45 -10.47
N VAL A 218 8.53 5.28 -10.64
CA VAL A 218 7.40 4.82 -9.81
C VAL A 218 7.88 4.10 -8.55
N ILE A 219 8.81 3.14 -8.68
CA ILE A 219 9.43 2.44 -7.56
C ILE A 219 10.90 2.83 -7.54
N ARG A 220 11.29 3.73 -6.63
CA ARG A 220 12.69 4.14 -6.50
C ARG A 220 13.53 3.07 -5.82
N THR A 221 14.83 3.12 -6.06
CA THR A 221 15.80 2.32 -5.30
C THR A 221 16.00 2.86 -3.89
N ILE A 222 16.56 2.03 -3.01
CA ILE A 222 16.95 2.41 -1.65
C ILE A 222 17.90 3.62 -1.65
N GLU A 223 18.81 3.69 -2.61
CA GLU A 223 19.77 4.79 -2.75
C GLU A 223 19.12 6.12 -3.14
N ASN A 224 18.00 6.05 -3.89
CA ASN A 224 17.28 7.22 -4.39
C ASN A 224 15.87 7.34 -3.79
N SER A 225 15.68 6.90 -2.54
CA SER A 225 14.37 6.96 -1.87
C SER A 225 13.82 8.39 -1.75
N TYR A 226 12.49 8.54 -1.70
CA TYR A 226 11.85 9.84 -1.44
C TYR A 226 12.17 10.36 -0.03
N ASN A 227 12.14 9.46 0.95
CA ASN A 227 12.47 9.74 2.33
C ASN A 227 13.30 8.59 2.92
N PRO A 228 14.27 8.89 3.78
CA PRO A 228 15.12 7.85 4.39
C PRO A 228 14.36 6.96 5.39
N LYS A 229 13.16 7.38 5.82
CA LYS A 229 12.30 6.70 6.79
C LYS A 229 10.89 6.51 6.23
N GLY A 230 10.16 5.54 6.79
CA GLY A 230 8.83 5.16 6.35
C GLY A 230 7.81 6.30 6.43
N GLY A 231 6.81 6.24 5.56
CA GLY A 231 5.84 7.32 5.36
C GLY A 231 4.78 7.50 6.45
N ILE A 232 4.78 6.70 7.51
CA ILE A 232 3.80 6.74 8.63
C ILE A 232 4.58 6.73 9.95
N ILE A 233 4.11 7.48 10.94
CA ILE A 233 4.71 7.57 12.28
C ILE A 233 3.64 7.52 13.36
N PHE A 234 3.93 6.83 14.47
CA PHE A 234 3.17 6.96 15.71
C PHE A 234 3.81 7.99 16.63
N LEU A 235 3.03 8.97 17.07
CA LEU A 235 3.42 10.01 18.01
C LEU A 235 2.88 9.69 19.41
N LYS A 236 3.67 9.98 20.43
CA LYS A 236 3.28 9.87 21.85
C LYS A 236 3.49 11.21 22.54
N GLY A 237 2.65 11.51 23.52
CA GLY A 237 2.73 12.73 24.32
C GLY A 237 1.61 12.81 25.34
N ASN A 238 1.57 13.88 26.11
CA ASN A 238 0.50 14.13 27.08
C ASN A 238 -0.91 14.21 26.45
N LEU A 239 -1.03 14.67 25.20
CA LEU A 239 -2.29 14.68 24.44
C LEU A 239 -2.63 13.32 23.80
N ALA A 240 -1.65 12.45 23.60
CA ALA A 240 -1.81 11.14 22.96
C ALA A 240 -1.06 10.07 23.77
N PRO A 241 -1.49 9.78 25.02
CA PRO A 241 -0.77 8.86 25.92
C PRO A 241 -0.76 7.42 25.38
N GLN A 242 -1.78 7.03 24.62
CA GLN A 242 -1.89 5.72 23.96
C GLN A 242 -1.40 5.73 22.50
N GLY A 243 -0.83 6.86 22.06
CA GLY A 243 -0.36 7.06 20.70
C GLY A 243 -1.37 7.73 19.77
N ALA A 244 -0.86 8.41 18.75
CA ALA A 244 -1.59 8.95 17.61
C ALA A 244 -0.84 8.60 16.33
N VAL A 245 -1.55 8.40 15.22
CA VAL A 245 -0.93 8.04 13.93
C VAL A 245 -0.95 9.22 12.98
N VAL A 246 0.18 9.48 12.32
CA VAL A 246 0.30 10.51 11.28
C VAL A 246 0.95 9.90 10.05
N LYS A 247 0.35 10.14 8.88
CA LYS A 247 0.98 9.83 7.59
C LYS A 247 1.98 10.92 7.24
N SER A 248 3.20 10.82 7.76
CA SER A 248 4.24 11.83 7.57
C SER A 248 4.62 12.07 6.10
N SER A 249 4.40 11.10 5.21
CA SER A 249 4.68 11.26 3.77
C SER A 249 3.72 12.24 3.07
N ALA A 250 2.59 12.59 3.69
CA ALA A 250 1.62 13.54 3.15
C ALA A 250 1.62 14.87 3.93
N VAL A 251 2.60 15.09 4.83
CA VAL A 251 2.74 16.33 5.60
C VAL A 251 3.74 17.24 4.90
N HIS A 252 3.40 18.51 4.75
CA HIS A 252 4.33 19.52 4.23
C HIS A 252 5.59 19.59 5.10
N HIS A 253 6.77 19.73 4.51
CA HIS A 253 8.05 19.66 5.24
C HIS A 253 8.09 20.63 6.43
N ASP A 254 7.60 21.86 6.24
CA ASP A 254 7.58 22.89 7.29
C ASP A 254 6.59 22.61 8.43
N MET A 255 5.67 21.66 8.25
CA MET A 255 4.69 21.24 9.25
C MET A 255 5.12 19.97 10.00
N LEU A 256 6.27 19.39 9.69
CA LEU A 256 6.80 18.22 10.41
C LEU A 256 7.14 18.56 11.88
N ARG A 257 7.44 19.82 12.16
CA ARG A 257 7.56 20.37 13.52
C ARG A 257 6.84 21.71 13.54
N HIS A 258 5.74 21.77 14.27
CA HIS A 258 4.90 22.96 14.38
C HIS A 258 4.47 23.15 15.83
N GLU A 259 4.36 24.41 16.24
CA GLU A 259 3.80 24.84 17.52
C GLU A 259 2.91 26.07 17.26
N GLY A 260 1.67 26.03 17.73
CA GLY A 260 0.69 27.09 17.53
C GLY A 260 -0.54 26.90 18.41
N PRO A 261 -1.32 27.96 18.67
CA PRO A 261 -2.64 27.90 19.31
C PRO A 261 -3.75 27.42 18.37
#